data_AF-A0A9E3H631-F1
#
_entry.id   AF-A0A9E3H631-F1
#
_cell.length_a   1.000
_cell.length_b   1.000
_cell.length_c   1.000
_cell.angle_alpha   90.00
_cell.angle_beta   90.00
_cell.angle_gamma   90.00
#
_symmetry.space_group_name_H-M   'P 1'
#
loop_
_entity.id
_entity.type
_entity.pdbx_description
1 polymer ?
#
loop_
_entity_poly.entity_id
_entity_poly.type
_entity_poly.pdbx_seq_one_letter_code
_entity_poly.pdbx_strand_id
1 'polypeptide(L)'
;MYIYTAYNLCIHSEIYLPELPVAEGSPDVVLRLGSLGTISEETLTQQNHIFGDLPGIGKFFFRAGQEVIIEPEPGVDEYKLRVSIPGSVMAVLLQQRGLLVLHASSVAINNKVVAFMGASGWGKSTLAKAFHAQGYDIVTDDVMAIQTDAGSPIVFPAFPQVKLLPDAAASLGYSRESLPALFPNASKLSYKFTKGFQSTPLPLQRIYVLDKGTGHEIISLSPQEAFAELLRHTRATSLLTNQDFAKSHFDKCTTLVREVSFCRFLRKPSLIDLPQLVNLVEDDVAQLSDQDSERTNFLAV
;
A
#
# COMPACT_ATOMS: atom_id res chain seq x y z
N MET A 1 -13.34 23.15 -3.18
CA MET A 1 -12.98 21.73 -2.96
C MET A 1 -11.48 21.62 -3.17
N TYR A 2 -10.77 20.91 -2.29
CA TYR A 2 -9.33 20.68 -2.45
C TYR A 2 -9.09 19.61 -3.52
N ILE A 3 -7.97 19.69 -4.25
CA ILE A 3 -7.65 18.78 -5.35
C ILE A 3 -6.28 18.15 -5.09
N TYR A 4 -6.24 16.82 -5.13
CA TYR A 4 -5.08 16.01 -4.79
C TYR A 4 -4.83 14.91 -5.82
N THR A 5 -3.66 14.26 -5.74
CA THR A 5 -3.37 13.04 -6.50
C THR A 5 -2.77 11.94 -5.62
N ALA A 6 -3.21 10.70 -5.85
CA ALA A 6 -2.62 9.49 -5.30
C ALA A 6 -3.10 8.29 -6.13
N TYR A 7 -2.29 7.23 -6.26
CA TYR A 7 -2.64 6.03 -7.05
C TYR A 7 -3.01 6.34 -8.50
N ASN A 8 -2.41 7.38 -9.09
CA ASN A 8 -2.75 7.94 -10.40
C ASN A 8 -4.21 8.41 -10.54
N LEU A 9 -4.88 8.75 -9.44
CA LEU A 9 -6.24 9.30 -9.43
C LEU A 9 -6.23 10.79 -9.07
N CYS A 10 -7.05 11.59 -9.76
CA CYS A 10 -7.39 12.94 -9.34
C CYS A 10 -8.50 12.87 -8.27
N ILE A 11 -8.19 13.32 -7.06
CA ILE A 11 -9.06 13.23 -5.89
C ILE A 11 -9.53 14.62 -5.51
N HIS A 12 -10.82 14.89 -5.65
CA HIS A 12 -11.45 16.10 -5.13
C HIS A 12 -11.96 15.82 -3.71
N SER A 13 -11.69 16.70 -2.76
CA SER A 13 -12.06 16.50 -1.35
C SER A 13 -12.62 17.76 -0.71
N GLU A 14 -13.73 17.62 0.02
CA GLU A 14 -14.25 18.65 0.93
C GLU A 14 -13.44 18.71 2.25
N ILE A 15 -12.73 17.63 2.56
CA ILE A 15 -11.83 17.52 3.71
C ILE A 15 -10.41 17.92 3.28
N TYR A 16 -9.74 18.73 4.10
CA TYR A 16 -8.35 19.11 3.85
C TYR A 16 -7.40 17.94 4.14
N LEU A 17 -6.62 17.50 3.14
CA LEU A 17 -5.69 16.36 3.20
C LEU A 17 -4.26 16.79 2.86
N PRO A 18 -3.56 17.49 3.77
CA PRO A 18 -2.21 17.99 3.51
C PRO A 18 -1.18 16.88 3.28
N GLU A 19 -1.51 15.63 3.60
CA GLU A 19 -0.70 14.44 3.37
C GLU A 19 -0.56 14.10 1.88
N LEU A 20 -1.57 14.46 1.07
CA LEU A 20 -1.59 14.16 -0.35
C LEU A 20 -0.97 15.30 -1.18
N PRO A 21 -0.23 14.99 -2.26
CA PRO A 21 0.21 15.99 -3.22
C PRO A 21 -0.97 16.73 -3.83
N VAL A 22 -0.84 18.06 -3.95
CA VAL A 22 -1.81 18.90 -4.66
C VAL A 22 -1.76 18.58 -6.14
N ALA A 23 -2.94 18.60 -6.78
CA ALA A 23 -3.07 18.38 -8.22
C ALA A 23 -4.09 19.34 -8.83
N GLU A 24 -4.28 19.24 -10.13
CA GLU A 24 -5.31 19.92 -10.90
C GLU A 24 -6.04 18.90 -11.80
N GLY A 25 -7.20 19.27 -12.34
CA GLY A 25 -7.97 18.43 -13.27
C GLY A 25 -9.35 18.01 -12.77
N SER A 26 -10.04 17.22 -13.58
CA SER A 26 -11.37 16.65 -13.26
C SER A 26 -11.25 15.46 -12.29
N PRO A 27 -12.20 15.27 -11.37
CA PRO A 27 -12.11 14.21 -10.38
C PRO A 27 -12.33 12.83 -11.00
N ASP A 28 -11.44 11.89 -10.68
CA ASP A 28 -11.71 10.45 -10.75
C ASP A 28 -12.45 9.96 -9.50
N VAL A 29 -12.26 10.68 -8.38
CA VAL A 29 -12.80 10.41 -7.05
C VAL A 29 -13.22 11.69 -6.37
N VAL A 30 -14.38 11.67 -5.70
CA VAL A 30 -14.91 12.79 -4.92
C VAL A 30 -15.14 12.37 -3.47
N LEU A 31 -14.54 13.07 -2.51
CA LEU A 31 -14.74 12.87 -1.07
C LEU A 31 -15.62 14.00 -0.52
N ARG A 32 -16.81 13.67 -0.02
CA ARG A 32 -17.79 14.64 0.49
C ARG A 32 -18.11 14.41 1.95
N LEU A 33 -18.36 15.50 2.66
CA LEU A 33 -19.01 15.45 3.97
C LEU A 33 -20.52 15.38 3.77
N GLY A 34 -21.21 14.48 4.48
CA GLY A 34 -22.66 14.38 4.40
C GLY A 34 -23.22 13.44 5.44
N SER A 35 -24.52 13.58 5.73
CA SER A 35 -25.22 12.63 6.59
C SER A 35 -25.65 11.40 5.78
N LEU A 36 -25.39 10.21 6.30
CA LEU A 36 -25.78 8.97 5.64
C LEU A 36 -27.23 8.58 5.94
N GLY A 37 -27.86 9.21 6.95
CA GLY A 37 -29.26 9.01 7.28
C GLY A 37 -30.24 9.42 6.17
N THR A 38 -29.79 10.18 5.17
CA THR A 38 -30.57 10.58 4.01
C THR A 38 -30.48 9.61 2.83
N ILE A 39 -29.62 8.59 2.92
CA ILE A 39 -29.45 7.59 1.86
C ILE A 39 -30.54 6.53 2.04
N SER A 40 -31.36 6.31 1.00
CA SER A 40 -32.43 5.32 1.05
C SER A 40 -31.88 3.90 1.20
N GLU A 41 -32.60 3.02 1.90
CA GLU A 41 -32.25 1.60 2.01
C GLU A 41 -32.10 0.91 0.65
N GLU A 42 -32.89 1.34 -0.34
CA GLU A 42 -32.78 0.90 -1.73
C GLU A 42 -31.42 1.27 -2.34
N THR A 43 -30.91 2.47 -2.07
CA THR A 43 -29.57 2.90 -2.54
C THR A 43 -28.47 2.13 -1.81
N LEU A 44 -28.65 1.78 -0.54
CA LEU A 44 -27.68 0.99 0.22
C LEU A 44 -27.57 -0.45 -0.27
N THR A 45 -28.62 -0.98 -0.91
CA THR A 45 -28.67 -2.36 -1.42
C THR A 45 -28.35 -2.47 -2.92
N GLN A 46 -28.13 -1.35 -3.61
CA GLN A 46 -27.69 -1.34 -4.99
C GLN A 46 -26.33 -2.01 -5.16
N GLN A 47 -26.17 -2.73 -6.28
CA GLN A 47 -24.90 -3.33 -6.64
C GLN A 47 -23.82 -2.25 -6.77
N ASN A 48 -22.61 -2.59 -6.32
CA ASN A 48 -21.44 -1.71 -6.35
C ASN A 48 -21.51 -0.49 -5.41
N HIS A 49 -22.34 -0.51 -4.38
CA HIS A 49 -22.26 0.39 -3.24
C HIS A 49 -21.72 -0.33 -2.00
N ILE A 50 -20.97 0.37 -1.17
CA ILE A 50 -20.38 -0.17 0.06
C ILE A 50 -20.69 0.79 1.20
N PHE A 51 -21.17 0.25 2.31
CA PHE A 51 -21.24 0.96 3.58
C PHE A 51 -20.17 0.43 4.52
N GLY A 52 -19.47 1.33 5.20
CA GLY A 52 -18.43 0.99 6.16
C GLY A 52 -18.52 1.87 7.40
N ASP A 53 -18.09 1.31 8.52
CA ASP A 53 -17.95 2.00 9.79
C ASP A 53 -16.52 1.82 10.29
N LEU A 54 -15.90 2.92 10.71
CA LEU A 54 -14.61 2.91 11.41
C LEU A 54 -14.85 3.47 12.82
N PRO A 55 -14.88 2.61 13.84
CA PRO A 55 -15.15 3.03 15.22
C PRO A 55 -14.22 4.14 15.70
N GLY A 56 -14.79 5.19 16.27
CA GLY A 56 -14.08 6.36 16.75
C GLY A 56 -13.67 7.34 15.64
N ILE A 57 -14.12 7.12 14.39
CA ILE A 57 -13.81 7.96 13.23
C ILE A 57 -15.08 8.46 12.56
N GLY A 58 -15.95 7.54 12.12
CA GLY A 58 -17.10 7.89 11.30
C GLY A 58 -17.60 6.76 10.42
N LYS A 59 -18.69 7.06 9.72
CA LYS A 59 -19.32 6.18 8.74
C LYS A 59 -18.98 6.64 7.33
N PHE A 60 -18.93 5.69 6.41
CA PHE A 60 -18.49 5.90 5.04
C PHE A 60 -19.43 5.19 4.08
N PHE A 61 -19.84 5.89 3.03
CA PHE A 61 -20.60 5.31 1.93
C PHE A 61 -19.83 5.49 0.61
N PHE A 62 -19.48 4.38 -0.03
CA PHE A 62 -18.70 4.36 -1.26
C PHE A 62 -19.60 4.03 -2.45
N ARG A 63 -19.58 4.89 -3.47
CA ARG A 63 -20.35 4.72 -4.70
C ARG A 63 -19.43 4.43 -5.87
N ALA A 64 -19.48 3.18 -6.36
CA ALA A 64 -18.84 2.73 -7.59
C ALA A 64 -17.35 3.11 -7.76
N GLY A 65 -16.61 3.28 -6.66
CA GLY A 65 -15.21 3.68 -6.70
C GLY A 65 -14.95 5.13 -7.12
N GLN A 66 -16.00 5.96 -7.17
CA GLN A 66 -15.96 7.34 -7.71
C GLN A 66 -16.36 8.40 -6.68
N GLU A 67 -17.17 8.05 -5.68
CA GLU A 67 -17.56 8.98 -4.62
C GLU A 67 -17.50 8.29 -3.25
N VAL A 68 -17.07 9.02 -2.23
CA VAL A 68 -17.20 8.64 -0.83
C VAL A 68 -17.91 9.74 -0.07
N ILE A 69 -19.06 9.40 0.52
CA ILE A 69 -19.74 10.27 1.49
C ILE A 69 -19.26 9.87 2.88
N ILE A 70 -18.82 10.87 3.64
CA ILE A 70 -18.18 10.72 4.93
C ILE A 70 -19.07 11.42 5.96
N GLU A 71 -19.54 10.65 6.95
CA GLU A 71 -20.24 11.16 8.12
C GLU A 71 -19.33 10.96 9.34
N PRO A 72 -18.54 11.99 9.72
CA PRO A 72 -17.63 11.88 10.85
C PRO A 72 -18.40 11.65 12.16
N GLU A 73 -17.81 10.89 13.08
CA GLU A 73 -18.37 10.78 14.44
C GLU A 73 -18.34 12.15 15.14
N PRO A 74 -19.36 12.51 15.94
CA PRO A 74 -19.36 13.75 16.71
C PRO A 74 -18.13 13.86 17.62
N GLY A 75 -17.36 14.94 17.47
CA GLY A 75 -16.16 15.18 18.26
C GLY A 75 -14.94 14.35 17.85
N VAL A 76 -14.97 13.71 16.67
CA VAL A 76 -13.80 13.01 16.12
C VAL A 76 -12.60 13.96 16.03
N ASP A 77 -11.43 13.44 16.39
CA ASP A 77 -10.17 14.12 16.13
C ASP A 77 -9.96 14.22 14.61
N GLU A 78 -9.97 15.46 14.08
CA GLU A 78 -9.78 15.75 12.67
C GLU A 78 -8.53 15.07 12.09
N TYR A 79 -7.47 14.93 12.88
CA TYR A 79 -6.28 14.22 12.42
C TYR A 79 -6.56 12.74 12.17
N LYS A 80 -7.24 12.06 13.10
CA LYS A 80 -7.57 10.65 12.94
C LYS A 80 -8.44 10.41 11.71
N LEU A 81 -9.38 11.33 11.44
CA LEU A 81 -10.18 11.31 10.21
C LEU A 81 -9.27 11.46 8.98
N ARG A 82 -8.42 12.48 8.94
CA ARG A 82 -7.51 12.75 7.80
C ARG A 82 -6.59 11.59 7.49
N VAL A 83 -6.02 10.91 8.49
CA VAL A 83 -5.14 9.74 8.24
C VAL A 83 -5.91 8.49 7.86
N SER A 84 -7.14 8.33 8.34
CA SER A 84 -7.98 7.19 7.99
C SER A 84 -8.36 7.21 6.50
N ILE A 85 -8.42 8.40 5.89
CA ILE A 85 -8.79 8.58 4.49
C ILE A 85 -7.75 7.96 3.53
N PRO A 86 -6.49 8.41 3.44
CA PRO A 86 -5.48 7.78 2.59
C PRO A 86 -5.17 6.33 2.97
N GLY A 87 -5.50 5.91 4.19
CA GLY A 87 -5.33 4.54 4.66
C GLY A 87 -6.52 3.63 4.33
N SER A 88 -7.46 3.53 5.26
CA SER A 88 -8.54 2.53 5.21
C SER A 88 -9.62 2.88 4.19
N VAL A 89 -9.98 4.16 4.03
CA VAL A 89 -10.99 4.58 3.06
C VAL A 89 -10.48 4.34 1.64
N MET A 90 -9.25 4.77 1.32
CA MET A 90 -8.66 4.51 0.01
C MET A 90 -8.51 3.01 -0.27
N ALA A 91 -8.18 2.17 0.73
CA ALA A 91 -8.10 0.72 0.51
C ALA A 91 -9.44 0.11 0.04
N VAL A 92 -10.56 0.54 0.62
CA VAL A 92 -11.91 0.12 0.20
C VAL A 92 -12.21 0.63 -1.21
N LEU A 93 -11.96 1.92 -1.46
CA LEU A 93 -12.20 2.56 -2.74
C LEU A 93 -11.43 1.89 -3.88
N LEU A 94 -10.15 1.61 -3.68
CA LEU A 94 -9.28 0.97 -4.67
C LEU A 94 -9.74 -0.45 -4.99
N GLN A 95 -10.23 -1.20 -4.00
CA GLN A 95 -10.84 -2.52 -4.25
C GLN A 95 -12.15 -2.43 -5.02
N GLN A 96 -12.99 -1.44 -4.73
CA GLN A 96 -14.21 -1.18 -5.50
C GLN A 96 -13.91 -0.85 -6.97
N ARG A 97 -12.73 -0.27 -7.24
CA ARG A 97 -12.19 -0.04 -8.59
C ARG A 97 -11.52 -1.26 -9.21
N GLY A 98 -11.61 -2.43 -8.58
CA GLY A 98 -11.09 -3.69 -9.12
C GLY A 98 -9.58 -3.88 -8.93
N LEU A 99 -8.93 -3.17 -8.00
CA LEU A 99 -7.52 -3.40 -7.69
C LEU A 99 -7.35 -4.40 -6.55
N LEU A 100 -6.27 -5.18 -6.58
CA LEU A 100 -5.82 -5.95 -5.43
C LEU A 100 -5.08 -5.02 -4.46
N VAL A 101 -5.49 -4.98 -3.19
CA VAL A 101 -4.91 -4.06 -2.20
C VAL A 101 -4.25 -4.84 -1.06
N LEU A 102 -2.94 -4.68 -0.92
CA LEU A 102 -2.13 -5.38 0.07
C LEU A 102 -1.58 -4.41 1.13
N HIS A 103 -1.40 -4.93 2.35
CA HIS A 103 -0.67 -4.24 3.42
C HIS A 103 0.84 -4.45 3.24
N ALA A 104 1.43 -3.64 2.38
CA ALA A 104 2.84 -3.72 1.99
C ALA A 104 3.48 -2.34 1.87
N SER A 105 4.80 -2.31 1.98
CA SER A 105 5.64 -1.17 1.58
C SER A 105 6.47 -1.59 0.38
N SER A 106 6.82 -0.71 -0.53
CA SER A 106 7.58 -1.09 -1.71
C SER A 106 8.49 0.00 -2.24
N VAL A 107 9.51 -0.44 -2.98
CA VAL A 107 10.55 0.39 -3.58
C VAL A 107 10.73 0.03 -5.05
N ALA A 108 11.26 0.97 -5.82
CA ALA A 108 11.62 0.75 -7.21
C ALA A 108 13.10 0.38 -7.30
N ILE A 109 13.40 -0.77 -7.90
CA ILE A 109 14.75 -1.24 -8.24
C ILE A 109 14.74 -1.53 -9.74
N ASN A 110 15.62 -0.87 -10.51
CA ASN A 110 15.72 -1.05 -11.96
C ASN A 110 14.38 -0.92 -12.71
N ASN A 111 13.58 0.11 -12.38
CA ASN A 111 12.24 0.36 -12.93
C ASN A 111 11.22 -0.77 -12.71
N LYS A 112 11.45 -1.63 -11.72
CA LYS A 112 10.49 -2.65 -11.28
C LYS A 112 10.23 -2.51 -9.78
N VAL A 113 9.05 -2.91 -9.34
CA VAL A 113 8.66 -2.82 -7.93
C VAL A 113 9.08 -4.07 -7.17
N VAL A 114 9.71 -3.84 -6.03
CA VAL A 114 9.96 -4.84 -4.99
C VAL A 114 9.13 -4.48 -3.77
N ALA A 115 8.31 -5.41 -3.30
CA ALA A 115 7.42 -5.19 -2.18
C ALA A 115 7.83 -6.00 -0.94
N PHE A 116 7.66 -5.37 0.23
CA PHE A 116 7.83 -5.96 1.54
C PHE A 116 6.45 -6.09 2.20
N MET A 117 6.04 -7.32 2.44
CA MET A 117 4.76 -7.69 3.03
C MET A 117 4.99 -8.37 4.39
N GLY A 118 4.01 -8.31 5.29
CA GLY A 118 4.13 -8.87 6.63
C GLY A 118 3.25 -8.16 7.64
N ALA A 119 3.18 -8.71 8.85
CA ALA A 119 2.30 -8.16 9.89
C ALA A 119 2.72 -6.74 10.35
N SER A 120 1.82 -6.07 11.07
CA SER A 120 2.15 -4.78 11.67
C SER A 120 3.34 -4.91 12.61
N GLY A 121 4.27 -3.94 12.55
CA GLY A 121 5.48 -3.96 13.38
C GLY A 121 6.61 -4.86 12.86
N TRP A 122 6.44 -5.57 11.73
CA TRP A 122 7.50 -6.42 11.18
C TRP A 122 8.56 -5.65 10.38
N GLY A 123 8.46 -4.32 10.32
CA GLY A 123 9.51 -3.46 9.77
C GLY A 123 9.43 -3.22 8.25
N LYS A 124 8.27 -3.41 7.61
CA LYS A 124 8.06 -3.11 6.17
C LYS A 124 8.48 -1.69 5.81
N SER A 125 7.91 -0.70 6.50
CA SER A 125 8.20 0.73 6.32
C SER A 125 9.66 1.06 6.66
N THR A 126 10.22 0.39 7.66
CA THR A 126 11.64 0.55 8.05
C THR A 126 12.58 0.06 6.95
N LEU A 127 12.30 -1.12 6.36
CA LEU A 127 13.10 -1.69 5.30
C LEU A 127 12.99 -0.85 4.01
N ALA A 128 11.78 -0.48 3.61
CA ALA A 128 11.57 0.44 2.48
C ALA A 128 12.36 1.75 2.67
N LYS A 129 12.39 2.28 3.90
CA LYS A 129 13.15 3.48 4.20
C LYS A 129 14.67 3.26 4.21
N ALA A 130 15.15 2.07 4.58
CA ALA A 130 16.57 1.72 4.44
C ALA A 130 17.00 1.71 2.97
N PHE A 131 16.16 1.19 2.07
CA PHE A 131 16.34 1.32 0.62
C PHE A 131 16.35 2.79 0.17
N HIS A 132 15.40 3.61 0.64
CA HIS A 132 15.39 5.04 0.34
C HIS A 132 16.68 5.76 0.77
N ALA A 133 17.23 5.40 1.93
CA ALA A 133 18.51 5.94 2.41
C ALA A 133 19.69 5.58 1.49
N GLN A 134 19.59 4.50 0.71
CA GLN A 134 20.55 4.11 -0.32
C GLN A 134 20.25 4.68 -1.72
N GLY A 135 19.23 5.55 -1.82
CA GLY A 135 18.90 6.26 -3.07
C GLY A 135 17.81 5.63 -3.92
N TYR A 136 17.16 4.56 -3.45
CA TYR A 136 16.01 3.96 -4.14
C TYR A 136 14.73 4.77 -3.95
N ASP A 137 13.88 4.78 -4.97
CA ASP A 137 12.58 5.43 -4.89
C ASP A 137 11.58 4.58 -4.10
N ILE A 138 10.85 5.20 -3.17
CA ILE A 138 9.67 4.58 -2.55
C ILE A 138 8.51 4.61 -3.55
N VAL A 139 7.75 3.52 -3.64
CA VAL A 139 6.53 3.45 -4.48
C VAL A 139 5.28 3.57 -3.61
N THR A 140 5.21 2.84 -2.50
CA THR A 140 4.10 2.92 -1.54
C THR A 140 4.51 2.47 -0.14
N ASP A 141 3.73 2.89 0.85
CA ASP A 141 3.77 2.42 2.23
C ASP A 141 2.33 2.20 2.74
N ASP A 142 2.11 1.13 3.49
CA ASP A 142 0.84 0.74 4.13
C ASP A 142 -0.26 0.23 3.17
N VAL A 143 -0.54 0.92 2.06
CA VAL A 143 -1.61 0.56 1.10
C VAL A 143 -1.03 0.45 -0.31
N MET A 144 -0.77 -0.78 -0.73
CA MET A 144 -0.26 -1.10 -2.07
C MET A 144 -1.39 -1.55 -2.99
N ALA A 145 -1.62 -0.80 -4.07
CA ALA A 145 -2.65 -1.08 -5.05
C ALA A 145 -2.03 -1.72 -6.31
N ILE A 146 -2.54 -2.88 -6.69
CA ILE A 146 -2.02 -3.69 -7.78
C ILE A 146 -3.13 -3.95 -8.79
N GLN A 147 -2.86 -3.66 -10.05
CA GLN A 147 -3.66 -4.15 -11.17
C GLN A 147 -3.08 -5.46 -11.67
N THR A 148 -3.91 -6.49 -11.83
CA THR A 148 -3.49 -7.84 -12.22
C THR A 148 -4.10 -8.33 -13.53
N ASP A 149 -5.00 -7.58 -14.15
CA ASP A 149 -5.77 -7.99 -15.33
C ASP A 149 -5.16 -7.54 -16.67
N ALA A 150 -4.14 -6.68 -16.65
CA ALA A 150 -3.51 -6.09 -17.83
C ALA A 150 -2.20 -6.77 -18.29
N GLY A 151 -2.01 -8.06 -17.95
CA GLY A 151 -0.77 -8.80 -18.22
C GLY A 151 0.14 -8.85 -16.99
N SER A 152 1.35 -8.29 -17.08
CA SER A 152 2.25 -8.21 -15.92
C SER A 152 1.63 -7.33 -14.82
N PRO A 153 1.60 -7.77 -13.54
CA PRO A 153 0.99 -6.99 -12.48
C PRO A 153 1.65 -5.62 -12.31
N ILE A 154 0.84 -4.55 -12.28
CA ILE A 154 1.32 -3.16 -12.18
C ILE A 154 0.97 -2.60 -10.81
N VAL A 155 1.93 -1.95 -10.15
CA VAL A 155 1.72 -1.23 -8.89
C VAL A 155 1.53 0.26 -9.15
N PHE A 156 0.46 0.82 -8.59
CA PHE A 156 0.25 2.26 -8.59
C PHE A 156 0.95 2.91 -7.39
N PRO A 157 1.77 3.95 -7.60
CA PRO A 157 2.40 4.67 -6.50
C PRO A 157 1.33 5.35 -5.63
N ALA A 158 1.54 5.33 -4.32
CA ALA A 158 0.60 5.93 -3.37
C ALA A 158 0.77 7.45 -3.34
N PHE A 159 1.42 7.95 -2.29
CA PHE A 159 1.74 9.35 -2.09
C PHE A 159 3.05 9.44 -1.27
N PRO A 160 3.81 10.54 -1.36
CA PRO A 160 5.15 10.66 -0.80
C PRO A 160 5.15 10.84 0.73
N GLN A 161 4.61 9.87 1.46
CA GLN A 161 4.62 9.83 2.93
C GLN A 161 4.81 8.39 3.44
N VAL A 162 5.66 8.21 4.45
CA VAL A 162 5.87 6.92 5.15
C VAL A 162 5.65 7.09 6.66
N LYS A 163 5.17 6.02 7.31
CA LYS A 163 4.93 5.96 8.76
C LYS A 163 6.06 5.18 9.45
N LEU A 164 6.82 5.83 10.35
CA LEU A 164 7.96 5.21 11.05
C LEU A 164 7.73 5.11 12.56
N LEU A 165 8.29 4.09 13.21
CA LEU A 165 8.46 4.12 14.66
C LEU A 165 9.62 5.07 15.03
N PRO A 166 9.61 5.72 16.21
CA PRO A 166 10.69 6.60 16.65
C PRO A 166 12.08 5.99 16.57
N ASP A 167 12.25 4.74 17.02
CA ASP A 167 13.55 4.06 17.01
C ASP A 167 14.05 3.78 15.59
N ALA A 168 13.14 3.46 14.67
CA ALA A 168 13.47 3.30 13.25
C ALA A 168 13.88 4.63 12.60
N ALA A 169 13.20 5.73 12.95
CA ALA A 169 13.59 7.06 12.48
C ALA A 169 14.99 7.43 13.00
N ALA A 170 15.26 7.17 14.29
CA ALA A 170 16.55 7.42 14.91
C ALA A 170 17.69 6.61 14.28
N SER A 171 17.49 5.30 13.99
CA SER A 171 18.50 4.47 13.34
C SER A 171 18.83 4.91 11.91
N LEU A 172 17.94 5.68 11.29
CA LEU A 172 18.10 6.25 9.95
C LEU A 172 18.64 7.69 9.98
N GLY A 173 19.07 8.18 11.15
CA GLY A 173 19.68 9.51 11.31
C GLY A 173 18.69 10.67 11.47
N TYR A 174 17.39 10.41 11.65
CA TYR A 174 16.40 11.45 11.92
C TYR A 174 16.26 11.70 13.43
N SER A 175 16.27 12.97 13.84
CA SER A 175 15.90 13.31 15.22
C SER A 175 14.38 13.31 15.38
N ARG A 176 13.88 12.95 16.56
CA ARG A 176 12.43 12.98 16.87
C ARG A 176 11.83 14.38 16.71
N GLU A 177 12.65 15.41 16.89
CA GLU A 177 12.27 16.82 16.71
C GLU A 177 12.17 17.23 15.23
N SER A 178 12.86 16.50 14.34
CA SER A 178 12.85 16.77 12.90
C SER A 178 11.64 16.20 12.17
N LEU A 179 10.90 15.27 12.79
CA LEU A 179 9.74 14.61 12.20
C LEU A 179 8.48 14.83 13.06
N PRO A 180 7.39 15.39 12.50
CA PRO A 180 6.15 15.48 13.24
C PRO A 180 5.66 14.07 13.59
N ALA A 181 5.13 13.91 14.81
CA ALA A 181 4.29 12.75 15.11
C ALA A 181 3.17 12.65 14.08
N LEU A 182 2.66 11.44 13.81
CA LEU A 182 1.46 11.29 12.98
C LEU A 182 0.36 12.18 13.61
N PHE A 183 -0.16 11.83 14.78
CA PHE A 183 -1.06 12.68 15.58
C PHE A 183 -0.49 12.98 16.96
N PRO A 184 -1.11 13.91 17.71
CA PRO A 184 -1.66 13.65 19.03
C PRO A 184 -1.21 12.42 19.84
N ASN A 185 0.02 12.28 20.35
CA ASN A 185 0.47 11.05 21.06
C ASN A 185 0.60 9.78 20.18
N ALA A 186 0.75 9.91 18.86
CA ALA A 186 0.97 8.77 17.98
C ALA A 186 2.28 8.04 18.31
N SER A 187 2.24 6.71 18.27
CA SER A 187 3.43 5.86 18.39
C SER A 187 4.31 5.89 17.15
N LYS A 188 3.82 6.44 16.02
CA LYS A 188 4.56 6.57 14.77
C LYS A 188 4.75 8.04 14.37
N LEU A 189 5.88 8.33 13.74
CA LEU A 189 6.26 9.59 13.13
C LEU A 189 5.88 9.58 11.64
N SER A 190 5.61 10.77 11.09
CA SER A 190 5.34 10.96 9.67
C SER A 190 6.58 11.52 8.95
N TYR A 191 7.01 10.85 7.88
CA TYR A 191 8.06 11.35 7.00
C TYR A 191 7.48 11.65 5.62
N LYS A 192 7.50 12.91 5.19
CA LYS A 192 7.14 13.31 3.82
C LYS A 192 8.38 13.36 2.94
N PHE A 193 8.35 12.69 1.79
CA PHE A 193 9.45 12.71 0.84
C PHE A 193 9.38 13.97 -0.03
N THR A 194 10.50 14.68 -0.17
CA THR A 194 10.65 15.78 -1.14
C THR A 194 11.33 15.32 -2.43
N LYS A 195 12.07 14.20 -2.36
CA LYS A 195 12.73 13.47 -3.46
C LYS A 195 12.76 11.99 -3.12
N GLY A 196 12.97 11.12 -4.11
CA GLY A 196 13.11 9.69 -3.87
C GLY A 196 11.75 8.96 -3.80
N PHE A 197 10.76 9.41 -4.58
CA PHE A 197 9.42 8.82 -4.62
C PHE A 197 8.98 8.62 -6.06
N GLN A 198 8.52 7.42 -6.37
CA GLN A 198 8.10 7.04 -7.70
C GLN A 198 6.74 7.67 -8.04
N SER A 199 6.64 8.33 -9.19
CA SER A 199 5.43 9.05 -9.60
C SER A 199 4.64 8.35 -10.69
N THR A 200 5.19 7.28 -11.29
CA THR A 200 4.53 6.54 -12.37
C THR A 200 4.37 5.05 -12.02
N PRO A 201 3.31 4.39 -12.50
CA PRO A 201 3.11 2.97 -12.27
C PRO A 201 4.25 2.13 -12.85
N LEU A 202 4.63 1.08 -12.12
CA LEU A 202 5.72 0.18 -12.48
C LEU A 202 5.29 -1.28 -12.34
N PRO A 203 5.85 -2.20 -13.15
CA PRO A 203 5.59 -3.63 -13.03
C PRO A 203 6.13 -4.17 -11.70
N LEU A 204 5.39 -5.08 -11.09
CA LEU A 204 5.78 -5.79 -9.87
C LEU A 204 6.68 -6.97 -10.21
N GLN A 205 7.87 -7.01 -9.61
CA GLN A 205 8.85 -8.08 -9.85
C GLN A 205 8.84 -9.15 -8.76
N ARG A 206 8.81 -8.73 -7.49
CA ARG A 206 8.95 -9.67 -6.37
C ARG A 206 8.27 -9.16 -5.10
N ILE A 207 7.73 -10.11 -4.33
CA ILE A 207 7.19 -9.86 -2.99
C ILE A 207 8.00 -10.65 -1.95
N TYR A 208 8.55 -9.93 -0.98
CA TYR A 208 9.18 -10.49 0.22
C TYR A 208 8.21 -10.46 1.38
N VAL A 209 7.79 -11.64 1.84
CA VAL A 209 7.06 -11.82 3.10
C VAL A 209 8.08 -11.82 4.22
N LEU A 210 8.18 -10.69 4.91
CA LEU A 210 9.06 -10.55 6.06
C LEU A 210 8.68 -11.57 7.13
N ASP A 211 9.66 -12.10 7.85
CA ASP A 211 9.43 -12.94 9.02
C ASP A 211 10.64 -12.85 9.97
N LYS A 212 10.49 -13.33 11.20
CA LYS A 212 11.55 -13.30 12.22
C LYS A 212 12.39 -14.57 12.15
N GLY A 213 13.71 -14.41 12.18
CA GLY A 213 14.67 -15.51 12.18
C GLY A 213 15.86 -15.26 13.09
N THR A 214 16.67 -16.29 13.29
CA THR A 214 17.99 -16.20 13.95
C THR A 214 19.11 -15.82 12.97
N GLY A 215 18.82 -15.83 11.67
CA GLY A 215 19.68 -15.42 10.57
C GLY A 215 18.92 -14.55 9.57
N HIS A 216 19.63 -14.08 8.55
CA HIS A 216 19.03 -13.40 7.39
C HIS A 216 19.03 -14.35 6.22
N GLU A 217 17.85 -14.69 5.69
CA GLU A 217 17.71 -15.68 4.62
C GLU A 217 16.48 -15.37 3.77
N ILE A 218 16.62 -15.57 2.46
CA ILE A 218 15.55 -15.45 1.47
C ILE A 218 15.20 -16.85 0.99
N ILE A 219 13.96 -17.27 1.22
CA ILE A 219 13.47 -18.62 0.91
C ILE A 219 12.29 -18.49 -0.05
N SER A 220 12.35 -19.15 -1.21
CA SER A 220 11.23 -19.16 -2.15
C SER A 220 9.98 -19.79 -1.52
N LEU A 221 8.83 -19.16 -1.71
CA LEU A 221 7.55 -19.70 -1.27
C LEU A 221 6.90 -20.53 -2.37
N SER A 222 6.26 -21.62 -1.98
CA SER A 222 5.37 -22.35 -2.89
C SER A 222 4.16 -21.49 -3.27
N PRO A 223 3.50 -21.77 -4.40
CA PRO A 223 2.28 -21.05 -4.79
C PRO A 223 1.18 -21.07 -3.71
N GLN A 224 1.05 -22.17 -2.98
CA GLN A 224 0.07 -22.33 -1.91
C GLN A 224 0.39 -21.43 -0.71
N GLU A 225 1.67 -21.36 -0.32
CA GLU A 225 2.11 -20.46 0.76
C GLU A 225 1.93 -19.00 0.35
N ALA A 226 2.35 -18.63 -0.87
CA ALA A 226 2.18 -17.28 -1.40
C ALA A 226 0.71 -16.85 -1.40
N PHE A 227 -0.19 -17.73 -1.84
CA PHE A 227 -1.63 -17.48 -1.83
C PHE A 227 -2.16 -17.25 -0.40
N ALA A 228 -1.75 -18.09 0.57
CA ALA A 228 -2.14 -17.92 1.97
C ALA A 228 -1.64 -16.58 2.56
N GLU A 229 -0.43 -16.15 2.22
CA GLU A 229 0.12 -14.86 2.64
C GLU A 229 -0.64 -13.69 2.00
N LEU A 230 -1.05 -13.80 0.73
CA LEU A 230 -1.89 -12.79 0.08
C LEU A 230 -3.25 -12.63 0.78
N LEU A 231 -3.91 -13.73 1.13
CA LEU A 231 -5.18 -13.66 1.88
C LEU A 231 -4.98 -12.97 3.23
N ARG A 232 -3.91 -13.32 3.95
CA ARG A 232 -3.59 -12.78 5.28
C ARG A 232 -3.29 -11.29 5.26
N HIS A 233 -2.69 -10.79 4.18
CA HIS A 233 -2.20 -9.42 4.07
C HIS A 233 -3.04 -8.54 3.13
N THR A 234 -4.15 -9.06 2.61
CA THR A 234 -5.16 -8.27 1.91
C THR A 234 -5.79 -7.25 2.87
N ARG A 235 -5.96 -6.00 2.41
CA ARG A 235 -6.64 -4.93 3.14
C ARG A 235 -8.15 -4.99 2.89
N ALA A 236 -8.96 -4.24 3.64
CA ALA A 236 -10.40 -4.09 3.41
C ALA A 236 -11.17 -5.44 3.22
N THR A 237 -10.79 -6.47 3.98
CA THR A 237 -11.35 -7.82 3.85
C THR A 237 -12.85 -7.91 4.16
N SER A 238 -13.44 -6.87 4.77
CA SER A 238 -14.90 -6.76 4.95
C SER A 238 -15.66 -6.87 3.63
N LEU A 239 -15.07 -6.45 2.52
CA LEU A 239 -15.67 -6.57 1.18
C LEU A 239 -15.77 -8.01 0.68
N LEU A 240 -14.90 -8.91 1.19
CA LEU A 240 -14.88 -10.32 0.81
C LEU A 240 -16.08 -11.11 1.35
N THR A 241 -16.97 -10.47 2.12
CA THR A 241 -18.26 -11.05 2.50
C THR A 241 -19.26 -11.08 1.33
N ASN A 242 -19.06 -10.23 0.32
CA ASN A 242 -19.82 -10.26 -0.92
C ASN A 242 -19.19 -11.27 -1.90
N GLN A 243 -20.01 -12.13 -2.50
CA GLN A 243 -19.55 -13.24 -3.35
C GLN A 243 -18.80 -12.78 -4.60
N ASP A 244 -19.24 -11.69 -5.23
CA ASP A 244 -18.59 -11.16 -6.44
C ASP A 244 -17.22 -10.57 -6.12
N PHE A 245 -17.11 -9.83 -5.00
CA PHE A 245 -15.83 -9.33 -4.51
C PHE A 245 -14.90 -10.47 -4.11
N ALA A 246 -15.40 -11.50 -3.43
CA ALA A 246 -14.62 -12.67 -3.03
C ALA A 246 -14.07 -13.44 -4.24
N LYS A 247 -14.91 -13.70 -5.24
CA LYS A 247 -14.49 -14.35 -6.49
C LYS A 247 -13.46 -13.51 -7.23
N SER A 248 -13.77 -12.22 -7.42
CA SER A 248 -12.87 -11.28 -8.10
C SER A 248 -11.54 -11.11 -7.36
N HIS A 249 -11.52 -11.17 -6.03
CA HIS A 249 -10.29 -11.15 -5.23
C HIS A 249 -9.49 -12.44 -5.38
N PHE A 250 -10.15 -13.60 -5.31
CA PHE A 250 -9.52 -14.91 -5.53
C PHE A 250 -8.81 -14.96 -6.87
N ASP A 251 -9.48 -14.55 -7.96
CA ASP A 251 -8.92 -14.54 -9.31
C ASP A 251 -7.66 -13.63 -9.42
N LYS A 252 -7.67 -12.47 -8.76
CA LYS A 252 -6.51 -11.58 -8.68
C LYS A 252 -5.36 -12.19 -7.90
N CYS A 253 -5.63 -12.83 -6.76
CA CYS A 253 -4.60 -13.51 -5.98
C CYS A 253 -3.98 -14.66 -6.77
N THR A 254 -4.77 -15.48 -7.46
CA THR A 254 -4.27 -16.56 -8.31
C THR A 254 -3.42 -16.01 -9.45
N THR A 255 -3.86 -14.94 -10.10
CA THR A 255 -3.08 -14.29 -11.16
C THR A 255 -1.76 -13.76 -10.61
N LEU A 256 -1.78 -13.05 -9.49
CA LEU A 256 -0.57 -12.50 -8.89
C LEU A 256 0.45 -13.59 -8.51
N VAL A 257 0.00 -14.70 -7.91
CA VAL A 257 0.89 -15.84 -7.56
C VAL A 257 1.51 -16.49 -8.80
N ARG A 258 0.82 -16.48 -9.94
CA ARG A 258 1.34 -17.03 -11.20
C ARG A 258 2.39 -16.13 -11.84
N GLU A 259 2.17 -14.82 -11.80
CA GLU A 259 3.02 -13.86 -12.52
C GLU A 259 4.18 -13.30 -11.69
N VAL A 260 4.10 -13.36 -10.35
CA VAL A 260 5.09 -12.74 -9.44
C VAL A 260 5.67 -13.79 -8.50
N SER A 261 7.00 -13.75 -8.33
CA SER A 261 7.69 -14.60 -7.35
C SER A 261 7.53 -14.08 -5.93
N PHE A 262 7.31 -15.01 -4.99
CA PHE A 262 7.20 -14.72 -3.57
C PHE A 262 8.34 -15.40 -2.81
N CYS A 263 8.92 -14.67 -1.87
CA CYS A 263 9.96 -15.20 -0.99
C CYS A 263 9.62 -14.87 0.47
N ARG A 264 9.90 -15.78 1.38
CA ARG A 264 9.97 -15.48 2.82
C ARG A 264 11.33 -14.88 3.11
N PHE A 265 11.36 -13.72 3.76
CA PHE A 265 12.57 -13.03 4.16
C PHE A 265 12.72 -13.11 5.67
N LEU A 266 13.42 -14.16 6.13
CA LEU A 266 13.78 -14.37 7.53
C LEU A 266 14.82 -13.33 7.93
N ARG A 267 14.62 -12.64 9.05
CA ARG A 267 15.54 -11.61 9.52
C ARG A 267 15.69 -11.61 11.03
N LYS A 268 16.91 -11.32 11.49
CA LYS A 268 17.14 -10.92 12.89
C LYS A 268 16.46 -9.57 13.18
N PRO A 269 15.93 -9.36 14.40
CA PRO A 269 15.39 -8.08 14.81
C PRO A 269 16.52 -7.08 15.16
N SER A 270 17.31 -6.67 14.16
CA SER A 270 18.43 -5.73 14.30
C SER A 270 18.29 -4.57 13.34
N LEU A 271 18.28 -3.35 13.86
CA LEU A 271 18.32 -2.13 13.02
C LEU A 271 19.72 -1.86 12.47
N ILE A 272 20.77 -2.37 13.12
CA ILE A 272 22.16 -2.25 12.66
C ILE A 272 22.37 -3.02 11.36
N ASP A 273 21.61 -4.11 11.17
CA ASP A 273 21.75 -5.00 10.02
C ASP A 273 21.00 -4.47 8.79
N LEU A 274 20.30 -3.32 8.87
CA LEU A 274 19.51 -2.78 7.75
C LEU A 274 20.30 -2.64 6.43
N PRO A 275 21.55 -2.13 6.41
CA PRO A 275 22.34 -2.08 5.18
C PRO A 275 22.61 -3.47 4.60
N GLN A 276 22.87 -4.48 5.44
CA GLN A 276 23.06 -5.86 4.98
C GLN A 276 21.77 -6.43 4.38
N LEU A 277 20.61 -6.12 4.97
CA LEU A 277 19.31 -6.56 4.46
C LEU A 277 18.99 -5.97 3.09
N VAL A 278 19.40 -4.73 2.84
CA VAL A 278 19.28 -4.08 1.53
C VAL A 278 20.10 -4.84 0.50
N ASN A 279 21.38 -5.07 0.77
CA ASN A 279 22.28 -5.80 -0.14
C ASN A 279 21.76 -7.21 -0.47
N LEU A 280 21.23 -7.96 0.51
CA LEU A 280 20.67 -9.29 0.28
C LEU A 280 19.53 -9.29 -0.73
N VAL A 281 18.67 -8.27 -0.68
CA VAL A 281 17.55 -8.13 -1.61
C VAL A 281 18.03 -7.63 -2.97
N GLU A 282 19.03 -6.74 -3.02
CA GLU A 282 19.66 -6.32 -4.29
C GLU A 282 20.27 -7.51 -5.03
N ASP A 283 21.06 -8.34 -4.33
CA ASP A 283 21.70 -9.53 -4.89
C ASP A 283 20.65 -10.54 -5.42
N ASP A 284 19.58 -10.77 -4.65
CA ASP A 284 18.49 -11.69 -5.04
C ASP A 284 17.69 -11.17 -6.25
N VAL A 285 17.50 -9.86 -6.37
CA VAL A 285 16.83 -9.22 -7.52
C VAL A 285 17.72 -9.20 -8.77
N ALA A 286 19.04 -9.03 -8.59
CA ALA A 286 20.00 -9.09 -9.70
C ALA A 286 19.98 -10.47 -10.37
N GLN A 287 19.97 -11.55 -9.56
CA GLN A 287 19.90 -12.93 -10.07
C GLN A 287 18.66 -13.24 -10.91
N LEU A 288 17.52 -12.58 -10.64
CA LEU A 288 16.32 -12.69 -11.50
C LEU A 288 16.54 -12.07 -12.88
N SER A 289 17.19 -10.92 -12.91
CA SER A 289 17.35 -10.13 -14.14
C SER A 289 18.28 -10.84 -15.12
N ASP A 290 19.26 -11.57 -14.61
CA ASP A 290 20.16 -12.42 -15.41
C ASP A 290 19.40 -13.61 -16.01
N GLN A 291 18.52 -14.28 -15.24
CA GLN A 291 17.71 -15.39 -15.73
C GLN A 291 16.67 -14.97 -16.78
N ASP A 292 16.06 -13.80 -16.63
CA ASP A 292 15.14 -13.22 -17.63
C ASP A 292 15.88 -12.89 -18.94
N SER A 293 17.11 -12.37 -18.83
CA SER A 293 17.97 -12.04 -19.98
C SER A 293 18.42 -13.30 -20.73
N GLU A 294 18.81 -14.36 -20.03
CA GLU A 294 19.16 -15.65 -20.63
C GLU A 294 17.97 -16.32 -21.33
N ARG A 295 16.76 -16.27 -20.74
CA ARG A 295 15.53 -16.79 -21.37
C ARG A 295 15.14 -16.02 -22.62
N THR A 296 15.29 -14.70 -22.62
CA THR A 296 14.97 -13.85 -23.77
C THR A 296 15.95 -14.10 -24.92
N ASN A 297 17.23 -14.30 -24.62
CA ASN A 297 18.25 -14.65 -25.63
C ASN A 297 18.03 -16.05 -26.23
N PHE A 298 17.47 -17.00 -25.48
CA PHE A 298 17.19 -18.35 -25.97
C PHE A 298 15.96 -18.43 -26.90
N LEU A 299 15.00 -17.50 -26.78
CA LEU A 299 13.81 -17.42 -27.62
C LEU A 299 14.02 -16.57 -28.89
N ALA A 300 15.17 -15.90 -29.01
CA ALA A 300 15.54 -15.05 -30.14
C ALA A 300 16.42 -15.76 -31.20
N VAL A 301 16.57 -17.09 -31.10
CA VAL A 301 17.34 -17.95 -32.02
C VAL A 301 16.43 -18.89 -32.80
#